data_AF-A0AAV4QTV4-F1
#
_entry.id   AF-A0AAV4QTV4-F1
#
_cell.length_a   1.000
_cell.length_b   1.000
_cell.length_c   1.000
_cell.angle_alpha   90.00
_cell.angle_beta   90.00
_cell.angle_gamma   90.00
#
_symmetry.space_group_name_H-M   'P 1'
#
loop_
_entity.id
_entity.type
_entity.pdbx_description
1 polymer ?
#
loop_
_entity_poly.entity_id
_entity_poly.type
_entity_poly.pdbx_seq_one_letter_code
_entity_poly.pdbx_strand_id
1 'polypeptide(L)'
;MSKLSVFWNRVGDYKLIVGYPGLPCDWLQVSEQVEGIEIETSCHKSNITEKGIYLYNLKDDPLERNNLASTEKNVLKRLKHRLDQMGRSMVPSDDPFPNFFAMRKLARLGALVPGWCQAK
;
A
#
# COMPACT_ATOMS: atom_id res chain seq x y z
N MET A 1 -9.90 -15.38 -1.25
CA MET A 1 -8.77 -14.43 -1.35
C MET A 1 -8.96 -13.37 -0.27
N SER A 2 -8.12 -13.39 0.76
CA SER A 2 -8.10 -12.37 1.81
C SER A 2 -7.46 -11.09 1.27
N LYS A 3 -8.20 -9.98 1.26
CA LYS A 3 -7.68 -8.66 0.87
C LYS A 3 -6.50 -8.28 1.76
N LEU A 4 -5.37 -7.95 1.13
CA LEU A 4 -4.24 -7.31 1.80
C LEU A 4 -4.69 -5.91 2.24
N SER A 5 -5.11 -5.80 3.50
CA SER A 5 -5.49 -4.51 4.07
C SER A 5 -4.23 -3.86 4.60
N VAL A 6 -3.80 -2.79 3.92
CA VAL A 6 -2.64 -1.99 4.31
C VAL A 6 -3.15 -0.79 5.07
N PHE A 7 -2.65 -0.60 6.27
CA PHE A 7 -2.98 0.56 7.08
C PHE A 7 -1.69 1.29 7.42
N TRP A 8 -1.67 2.59 7.18
CA TRP A 8 -0.55 3.42 7.59
C TRP A 8 -1.04 4.69 8.26
N ASN A 9 -0.25 5.20 9.21
CA ASN A 9 -0.44 6.53 9.75
C ASN A 9 0.90 7.22 9.98
N ARG A 10 0.86 8.55 9.99
CA ARG A 10 2.00 9.40 10.35
C ARG A 10 1.63 10.27 11.54
N VAL A 11 2.52 10.35 12.54
CA VAL A 11 2.37 11.20 13.72
C VAL A 11 3.71 11.87 13.99
N GLY A 12 3.79 13.18 13.70
CA GLY A 12 5.04 13.92 13.74
C GLY A 12 6.06 13.32 12.77
N ASP A 13 7.21 12.96 13.31
CA ASP A 13 8.33 12.40 12.55
C ASP A 13 8.17 10.90 12.25
N TYR A 14 7.24 10.20 12.92
CA TYR A 14 7.12 8.75 12.77
C TYR A 14 6.03 8.33 11.79
N LYS A 15 6.32 7.30 11.01
CA LYS A 15 5.38 6.60 10.12
C LYS A 15 5.28 5.12 10.49
N LEU A 16 4.06 4.63 10.70
CA LEU A 16 3.76 3.22 10.93
C LEU A 16 3.05 2.66 9.71
N ILE A 17 3.46 1.47 9.27
CA ILE A 17 2.78 0.65 8.26
C ILE A 17 2.48 -0.72 8.88
N VAL A 18 1.22 -1.17 8.74
CA VAL A 18 0.75 -2.49 9.16
C VAL A 18 0.17 -3.21 7.94
N GLY A 19 0.60 -4.45 7.72
CA GLY A 19 0.22 -5.25 6.56
C GLY A 19 1.28 -5.25 5.47
N TYR A 20 0.84 -5.33 4.21
CA TYR A 20 1.71 -5.42 3.04
C TYR A 20 1.97 -4.05 2.40
N PRO A 21 3.13 -3.40 2.59
CA PRO A 21 3.39 -2.06 2.01
C PRO A 21 3.41 -2.00 0.47
N GLY A 22 3.41 -3.14 -0.24
CA GLY A 22 3.75 -3.20 -1.66
C GLY A 22 5.26 -3.35 -1.86
N LEU A 23 5.67 -3.81 -3.05
CA LEU A 23 7.09 -3.82 -3.40
C LEU A 23 7.48 -2.47 -4.03
N PRO A 24 8.70 -1.97 -3.80
CA PRO A 24 9.21 -0.78 -4.49
C PRO A 24 9.14 -0.90 -6.02
N CYS A 25 9.25 -2.11 -6.55
CA CYS A 25 9.18 -2.40 -7.99
C CYS A 25 7.76 -2.56 -8.55
N ASP A 26 6.72 -2.59 -7.70
CA ASP A 26 5.31 -2.61 -8.15
C ASP A 26 4.84 -1.23 -8.64
N TRP A 27 5.65 -0.18 -8.46
CA TRP A 27 5.37 1.19 -8.88
C TRP A 27 5.61 1.37 -10.39
N LEU A 28 4.90 2.32 -11.01
CA LEU A 28 5.10 2.69 -12.41
C LEU A 28 6.57 3.04 -12.64
N GLN A 29 7.25 2.22 -13.43
CA GLN A 29 8.60 2.53 -13.90
C GLN A 29 8.53 3.84 -14.68
N VAL A 30 9.21 4.88 -14.19
CA VAL A 30 9.51 6.05 -15.02
C VAL A 30 10.44 5.51 -16.10
N SER A 31 9.96 5.43 -17.34
CA SER A 31 10.79 5.00 -18.45
C SER A 31 11.88 6.04 -18.65
N GLU A 32 13.05 5.81 -18.07
CA GLU A 32 14.27 6.53 -18.39
C GLU A 32 14.73 6.10 -19.78
N GLN A 33 14.07 6.65 -20.80
CA GLN A 33 14.77 6.97 -22.04
C GLN A 33 15.31 8.40 -21.90
N VAL A 34 16.20 8.57 -20.92
CA VAL A 34 17.21 9.64 -20.91
C VAL A 34 18.53 8.89 -20.84
N GLU A 35 19.23 8.88 -21.98
CA GLU A 35 20.54 8.29 -22.28
C GLU A 35 21.31 7.62 -21.12
N GLY A 36 21.40 6.28 -21.15
CA GLY A 36 22.56 5.55 -20.60
C GLY A 36 22.43 4.89 -19.22
N ILE A 37 21.24 4.83 -18.61
CA ILE A 37 21.06 4.14 -17.32
C ILE A 37 20.49 2.73 -17.58
N GLU A 38 21.28 1.70 -17.28
CA GLU A 38 20.78 0.31 -17.23
C GLU A 38 19.79 0.19 -16.07
N ILE A 39 18.50 0.09 -16.38
CA ILE A 39 17.46 -0.14 -15.37
C ILE A 39 17.60 -1.60 -14.91
N GLU A 40 18.18 -1.81 -13.72
CA GLU A 40 18.20 -3.12 -13.08
C GLU A 40 16.77 -3.66 -12.95
N THR A 41 16.44 -4.63 -13.79
CA THR A 41 15.13 -5.30 -13.86
C THR A 41 14.95 -6.33 -12.74
N SER A 42 15.93 -6.46 -11.84
CA SER A 42 15.94 -7.40 -10.74
C SER A 42 15.38 -6.74 -9.48
N CYS A 43 14.07 -6.92 -9.26
CA CYS A 43 13.49 -6.60 -7.96
C CYS A 43 14.00 -7.59 -6.92
N HIS A 44 14.97 -7.17 -6.11
CA HIS A 44 15.42 -7.97 -4.98
C HIS A 44 14.25 -8.21 -4.02
N LYS A 45 14.08 -9.47 -3.59
CA LYS A 45 13.11 -9.83 -2.56
C LYS A 45 13.41 -9.04 -1.29
N SER A 46 12.73 -7.91 -1.11
CA SER A 46 12.70 -7.19 0.16
C SER A 46 12.12 -8.12 1.23
N ASN A 47 12.56 -7.96 2.50
CA ASN A 47 12.00 -8.67 3.67
C ASN A 47 10.58 -8.20 4.04
N ILE A 48 9.75 -7.97 3.02
CA ILE A 48 8.37 -7.50 3.14
C ILE A 48 7.47 -8.73 3.28
N THR A 49 6.60 -8.71 4.28
CA THR A 49 5.64 -9.77 4.58
C THR A 49 4.22 -9.21 4.55
N GLU A 50 3.23 -10.07 4.23
CA GLU A 50 1.81 -9.69 4.14
C GLU A 50 1.23 -9.14 5.45
N LYS A 51 1.81 -9.54 6.58
CA LYS A 51 1.40 -9.16 7.94
C LYS A 51 2.49 -8.38 8.68
N GLY A 52 3.35 -7.70 7.92
CA GLY A 52 4.48 -6.97 8.48
C GLY A 52 4.06 -5.77 9.33
N ILE A 53 4.96 -5.37 10.23
CA ILE A 53 4.86 -4.15 11.01
C ILE A 53 6.15 -3.37 10.79
N TYR A 54 6.03 -2.16 10.27
CA TYR A 54 7.15 -1.32 9.90
C TYR A 54 6.99 0.06 10.54
N LEU A 55 8.00 0.50 11.28
CA LEU A 55 8.01 1.80 11.94
C LEU A 55 9.28 2.55 11.54
N TYR A 56 9.12 3.76 11.02
CA TYR A 56 10.22 4.60 10.56
C TYR A 56 10.14 5.97 11.20
N ASN A 57 11.31 6.57 11.46
CA ASN A 57 11.42 7.98 11.79
C ASN A 57 11.84 8.73 10.52
N LEU A 58 10.91 9.41 9.89
CA LEU A 58 11.09 10.08 8.60
C LEU A 58 11.97 11.34 8.68
N LYS A 59 12.22 11.87 9.88
CA LYS A 59 13.14 13.00 10.05
C LYS A 59 14.59 12.52 9.91
N ASP A 60 14.90 11.38 10.52
CA ASP A 60 16.26 10.82 10.55
C ASP A 60 16.49 9.80 9.41
N ASP A 61 15.43 9.13 8.96
CA ASP A 61 15.43 8.11 7.91
C ASP A 61 14.29 8.35 6.90
N PRO A 62 14.44 9.33 6.00
CA PRO A 62 13.44 9.65 4.99
C PRO A 62 13.27 8.57 3.91
N LEU A 63 14.25 7.66 3.78
CA LEU A 63 14.25 6.57 2.80
C LEU A 63 13.76 5.23 3.38
N GLU A 64 13.28 5.23 4.62
CA GLU A 64 12.65 4.06 5.26
C GLU A 64 13.55 2.81 5.26
N ARG A 65 14.87 3.02 5.45
CA ARG A 65 15.87 1.94 5.43
C ARG A 65 15.95 1.18 6.74
N ASN A 66 15.56 1.79 7.86
CA ASN A 66 15.74 1.25 9.19
C ASN A 66 14.40 1.05 9.92
N ASN A 67 13.92 -0.20 9.96
CA ASN A 67 12.69 -0.53 10.66
C ASN A 67 12.89 -0.56 12.20
N LEU A 68 12.27 0.40 12.89
CA LEU A 68 12.33 0.61 14.33
C LEU A 68 11.24 -0.14 15.13
N ALA A 69 10.44 -1.00 14.48
CA ALA A 69 9.29 -1.63 15.14
C ALA A 69 9.67 -2.50 16.36
N SER A 70 10.86 -3.08 16.38
CA SER A 70 11.37 -3.90 17.49
C SER A 70 11.97 -3.08 18.64
N THR A 71 12.56 -1.93 18.32
CA THR A 71 13.29 -1.07 19.25
C THR A 71 12.37 -0.02 19.90
N GLU A 72 11.54 0.66 19.11
CA GLU A 72 10.72 1.81 19.53
C GLU A 72 9.30 1.40 19.95
N LYS A 73 9.19 0.50 20.95
CA LYS A 73 7.90 -0.10 21.37
C LYS A 73 6.86 0.90 21.85
N ASN A 74 7.29 1.98 22.53
CA ASN A 74 6.39 3.01 23.04
C ASN A 74 5.75 3.81 21.90
N VAL A 75 6.55 4.18 20.91
CA VAL A 75 6.07 4.87 19.70
C VAL A 75 5.14 3.94 18.92
N LEU A 76 5.52 2.68 18.75
CA LEU A 76 4.69 1.66 18.08
C LEU A 76 3.32 1.55 18.75
N LYS A 77 3.25 1.42 20.09
CA LYS A 77 1.99 1.31 20.83
C LYS A 77 1.11 2.55 20.62
N ARG A 78 1.70 3.74 20.65
CA ARG A 78 0.98 5.00 20.42
C ARG A 78 0.39 5.08 19.01
N LEU A 79 1.18 4.78 17.98
CA LEU A 79 0.73 4.85 16.59
C LEU A 79 -0.30 3.76 16.28
N LYS A 80 -0.13 2.54 16.82
CA LYS A 80 -1.16 1.48 16.74
C LYS A 80 -2.47 1.92 17.39
N HIS A 81 -2.42 2.50 18.59
CA HIS A 81 -3.62 2.98 19.25
C HIS A 81 -4.36 4.03 18.41
N ARG A 82 -3.63 4.97 17.81
CA ARG A 82 -4.23 5.95 16.88
C ARG A 82 -4.83 5.27 15.66
N LEU A 83 -4.16 4.27 15.10
CA LEU A 83 -4.66 3.51 13.96
C LEU A 83 -5.97 2.78 14.29
N ASP A 84 -6.04 2.14 15.47
CA ASP A 84 -7.24 1.48 15.96
C ASP A 84 -8.39 2.46 16.17
N GLN A 85 -8.10 3.67 16.69
CA GLN A 85 -9.10 4.73 16.81
C GLN A 85 -9.66 5.14 15.44
N MET A 86 -8.79 5.33 14.44
CA MET A 86 -9.21 5.67 13.08
C MET A 86 -10.02 4.54 12.42
N GLY A 87 -9.61 3.29 12.64
CA GLY A 87 -10.30 2.11 12.12
C GLY A 87 -11.73 1.97 12.63
N ARG A 88 -12.03 2.43 13.85
CA ARG A 88 -13.41 2.42 14.40
C ARG A 88 -14.36 3.37 13.69
N SER A 89 -13.84 4.44 13.10
CA SER A 89 -14.62 5.42 12.33
C SER A 89 -14.54 5.20 10.82
N MET A 90 -13.84 4.17 10.35
CA MET A 90 -13.70 3.91 8.91
C MET A 90 -15.03 3.43 8.34
N VAL A 91 -15.44 4.06 7.24
CA VAL A 91 -16.51 3.54 6.40
C VAL A 91 -15.98 2.30 5.68
N PRO A 92 -16.73 1.18 5.64
CA PRO A 92 -16.34 0.01 4.87
C PRO A 92 -16.04 0.37 3.41
N SER A 93 -15.03 -0.28 2.84
CA SER A 93 -14.71 -0.10 1.43
C SER A 93 -15.87 -0.59 0.57
N ASP A 94 -16.37 0.28 -0.30
CA ASP A 94 -17.30 -0.12 -1.36
C ASP A 94 -16.49 -0.75 -2.50
N ASP A 95 -16.19 -2.03 -2.33
CA ASP A 95 -15.45 -2.83 -3.30
C ASP A 95 -16.33 -4.00 -3.75
N PRO A 96 -17.28 -3.72 -4.67
CA PRO A 96 -18.20 -4.72 -5.17
C PRO A 96 -17.43 -5.79 -5.95
N PHE A 97 -17.84 -7.06 -5.80
CA PHE A 97 -17.30 -8.11 -6.63
C PHE A 97 -17.51 -7.77 -8.13
N PRO A 98 -16.50 -8.02 -8.99
CA PRO A 98 -16.63 -7.74 -10.40
C PRO A 98 -17.84 -8.49 -10.98
N ASN A 99 -18.79 -7.74 -11.51
CA ASN A 99 -19.92 -8.33 -12.23
C ASN A 99 -19.46 -8.73 -13.64
N PHE A 100 -18.92 -9.94 -13.75
CA PHE A 100 -18.39 -10.47 -15.00
C PHE A 100 -19.40 -10.44 -16.16
N PHE A 101 -20.70 -10.56 -15.89
CA PHE A 101 -21.75 -10.47 -16.92
C PHE A 101 -21.91 -9.03 -17.45
N ALA A 102 -21.94 -8.04 -16.56
CA ALA A 102 -22.02 -6.63 -16.94
C ALA A 102 -20.76 -6.18 -17.70
N MET A 103 -19.57 -6.58 -17.22
CA MET A 103 -18.29 -6.25 -17.83
C MET A 103 -18.15 -6.88 -19.23
N ARG A 104 -18.56 -8.15 -19.41
CA ARG A 104 -18.49 -8.84 -20.71
C ARG A 104 -19.45 -8.25 -21.75
N LYS A 105 -20.62 -7.74 -21.33
CA LYS A 105 -21.59 -7.11 -22.23
C LYS A 105 -21.11 -5.74 -22.71
N LEU A 106 -20.52 -4.94 -21.83
CA LEU A 106 -19.99 -3.62 -22.16
C LEU A 106 -18.71 -3.68 -23.02
N ALA A 107 -17.81 -4.64 -22.74
CA ALA A 107 -16.61 -4.87 -23.55
C ALA A 107 -16.93 -5.24 -25.01
N ARG A 108 -18.01 -5.99 -25.26
CA ARG A 108 -18.47 -6.33 -26.62
C ARG A 108 -19.02 -5.15 -27.42
N LEU A 109 -19.33 -4.04 -26.75
CA LEU A 109 -19.79 -2.79 -27.38
C LEU A 109 -18.66 -1.78 -27.57
N GLY A 110 -17.40 -2.19 -27.35
CA GLY A 110 -16.23 -1.32 -27.49
C GLY A 110 -16.07 -0.30 -26.36
N ALA A 111 -16.85 -0.41 -25.28
CA ALA A 111 -16.71 0.46 -24.13
C ALA A 111 -15.47 0.08 -23.32
N LEU A 112 -14.62 1.06 -23.01
CA LEU A 112 -13.63 0.92 -21.96
C LEU A 112 -14.41 0.79 -20.64
N VAL A 113 -14.31 -0.35 -19.98
CA VAL A 113 -14.99 -0.59 -18.69
C VAL A 113 -13.94 -0.36 -17.60
N PRO A 114 -13.72 0.88 -17.11
CA PRO A 114 -12.92 1.06 -15.91
C PRO A 114 -13.63 0.27 -14.80
N GLY A 115 -12.89 -0.58 -14.10
CA GLY A 115 -13.41 -1.58 -13.16
C GLY A 115 -14.01 -1.01 -11.86
N TRP A 116 -14.72 0.13 -11.93
CA TRP A 116 -15.40 0.76 -10.81
C TRP A 116 -16.91 0.71 -11.09
N CYS A 117 -17.62 -0.12 -10.33
CA CYS A 117 -19.08 -0.20 -10.40
C CYS A 117 -19.72 0.87 -9.51
N GLN A 118 -20.96 1.27 -9.82
CA GLN A 118 -21.72 2.30 -9.11
C GLN A 118 -21.94 1.94 -7.64
N ALA A 119 -21.50 2.83 -6.75
CA ALA A 119 -21.82 2.81 -5.34
C ALA A 119 -23.34 2.93 -5.13
N LYS A 120 -23.86 2.22 -4.13
CA LYS A 120 -25.26 2.33 -3.71
C LYS A 120 -25.42 3.30 -2.54
#